data_AF-A0A4Y6UU01-F1
#
_entry.id   AF-A0A4Y6UU01-F1
#
_cell.length_a   1.000
_cell.length_b   1.000
_cell.length_c   1.000
_cell.angle_alpha   90.00
_cell.angle_beta   90.00
_cell.angle_gamma   90.00
#
_symmetry.space_group_name_H-M   'P 1'
#
loop_
_entity.id
_entity.type
_entity.pdbx_description
1 polymer ?
#
loop_
_entity_poly.entity_id
_entity_poly.type
_entity_poly.pdbx_seq_one_letter_code
_entity_poly.pdbx_strand_id
1 'polypeptide(L)'
;MSLDTLIEQSEIIKRNVSDKENFSAITEWLSSAQVYLETKHSSLKETEFFIRDKERFKALILEEKKYSIEYFDSLVGTLKGVKIAEKIQEDKIQAQLNMAKNLNRRNR
;
A
#
# COMPACT_ATOMS: atom_id res chain seq x y z
N MET A 1 7.89 -9.17 -1.64
CA MET A 1 6.50 -8.88 -1.25
C MET A 1 5.99 -7.76 -2.16
N SER A 2 4.78 -7.90 -2.72
CA SER A 2 4.17 -6.89 -3.60
C SER A 2 3.08 -6.12 -2.85
N LEU A 3 2.65 -4.99 -3.44
CA LEU A 3 1.53 -4.21 -2.93
C LEU A 3 0.21 -5.01 -2.93
N ASP A 4 0.03 -5.91 -3.90
CA ASP A 4 -1.11 -6.85 -3.95
C ASP A 4 -1.16 -7.75 -2.73
N THR A 5 -0.02 -8.36 -2.37
CA THR A 5 0.06 -9.21 -1.18
C THR A 5 -0.28 -8.43 0.09
N LEU A 6 0.18 -7.18 0.21
CA LEU A 6 -0.13 -6.32 1.35
C LEU A 6 -1.63 -5.99 1.43
N ILE A 7 -2.28 -5.74 0.29
CA ILE A 7 -3.72 -5.48 0.24
C ILE A 7 -4.50 -6.75 0.59
N GLU A 8 -4.14 -7.91 0.04
CA GLU A 8 -4.79 -9.19 0.37
C GLU A 8 -4.67 -9.53 1.86
N GLN A 9 -3.48 -9.37 2.44
CA GLN A 9 -3.24 -9.55 3.88
C GLN A 9 -4.15 -8.65 4.72
N SER A 10 -4.39 -7.41 4.29
CA SER A 10 -5.26 -6.50 5.02
C SER A 10 -6.71 -6.99 5.10
N GLU A 11 -7.21 -7.65 4.04
CA GLU A 11 -8.56 -8.22 4.03
C GLU A 11 -8.67 -9.43 4.96
N ILE A 12 -7.60 -10.23 5.08
CA ILE A 12 -7.51 -11.34 6.04
C ILE A 12 -7.52 -10.79 7.48
N ILE A 13 -6.70 -9.79 7.77
CA ILE A 13 -6.63 -9.13 9.07
C ILE A 13 -7.99 -8.56 9.46
N LYS A 14 -8.65 -7.87 8.54
CA LYS A 14 -9.97 -7.26 8.77
C LYS A 14 -11.03 -8.29 9.17
N ARG A 15 -10.98 -9.50 8.60
CA ARG A 15 -11.92 -10.58 8.93
C ARG A 15 -11.68 -11.20 10.30
N ASN A 16 -10.44 -11.12 10.81
CA ASN A 16 -10.04 -11.83 12.02
C ASN A 16 -9.95 -10.93 13.26
N VAL A 17 -10.10 -9.60 13.12
CA VAL A 17 -9.73 -8.60 14.15
C VAL A 17 -10.47 -8.64 15.49
N SER A 18 -11.44 -9.53 15.64
CA SER A 18 -12.21 -9.75 16.87
C SER A 18 -11.39 -10.27 18.07
N ASP A 19 -10.13 -10.65 17.87
CA ASP A 19 -9.24 -11.15 18.94
C ASP A 19 -8.01 -10.26 19.17
N LYS A 20 -7.57 -10.11 20.42
CA LYS A 20 -6.36 -9.34 20.80
C LYS A 20 -5.09 -9.92 20.19
N GLU A 21 -5.06 -11.22 19.87
CA GLU A 21 -3.95 -11.85 19.14
C GLU A 21 -3.73 -11.24 17.75
N ASN A 22 -4.76 -10.63 17.15
CA ASN A 22 -4.64 -9.99 15.83
C ASN A 22 -3.89 -8.66 15.86
N PHE A 23 -3.64 -8.08 17.03
CA PHE A 23 -2.89 -6.83 17.13
C PHE A 23 -1.43 -7.02 16.72
N SER A 24 -0.83 -8.19 16.97
CA SER A 24 0.51 -8.51 16.43
C SER A 24 0.50 -8.52 14.91
N ALA A 25 -0.45 -9.25 14.31
CA ALA A 25 -0.61 -9.34 12.86
C ALA A 25 -0.82 -7.96 12.21
N ILE A 26 -1.60 -7.08 12.83
CA ILE A 26 -1.76 -5.69 12.37
C ILE A 26 -0.42 -4.96 12.43
N THR A 27 0.31 -5.02 13.55
CA THR A 27 1.58 -4.28 13.70
C THR A 27 2.68 -4.77 12.75
N GLU A 28 2.71 -6.07 12.47
CA GLU A 28 3.61 -6.68 11.48
C GLU A 28 3.24 -6.23 10.07
N TRP A 29 1.95 -6.20 9.74
CA TRP A 29 1.46 -5.68 8.47
C TRP A 29 1.77 -4.19 8.29
N LEU A 30 1.57 -3.37 9.32
CA LEU A 30 1.91 -1.93 9.31
C LEU A 30 3.41 -1.71 9.04
N SER A 31 4.27 -2.53 9.63
CA SER A 31 5.73 -2.45 9.46
C SER A 31 6.14 -2.90 8.05
N SER A 32 5.55 -3.99 7.58
CA SER A 32 5.73 -4.54 6.23
C SER A 32 5.32 -3.55 5.14
N ALA A 33 4.17 -2.89 5.32
CA ALA A 33 3.66 -1.87 4.41
C ALA A 33 4.55 -0.63 4.39
N GLN A 34 5.01 -0.13 5.55
CA GLN A 34 5.96 0.98 5.61
C GLN A 34 7.23 0.66 4.81
N VAL A 35 7.88 -0.48 5.08
CA VAL A 35 9.13 -0.86 4.41
C VAL A 35 8.94 -0.93 2.90
N TYR A 36 7.83 -1.50 2.43
CA TYR A 36 7.51 -1.53 1.00
C TYR A 36 7.41 -0.12 0.42
N LEU A 37 6.59 0.74 1.03
CA LEU A 37 6.34 2.10 0.53
C LEU A 37 7.62 2.95 0.55
N GLU A 38 8.42 2.89 1.61
CA GLU A 38 9.69 3.64 1.69
C GLU A 38 10.72 3.12 0.67
N THR A 39 10.74 1.82 0.40
CA THR A 39 11.69 1.24 -0.56
C THR A 39 11.31 1.52 -2.01
N LYS A 40 10.01 1.50 -2.33
CA LYS A 40 9.51 1.55 -3.72
C LYS A 40 8.90 2.89 -4.11
N HIS A 41 8.36 3.64 -3.15
CA HIS A 41 7.53 4.82 -3.36
C HIS A 41 7.82 5.97 -2.38
N SER A 42 9.05 6.12 -1.91
CA SER A 42 9.41 7.16 -0.93
C SER A 42 9.07 8.59 -1.35
N SER A 43 8.95 8.86 -2.65
CA SER A 43 8.62 10.18 -3.19
C SER A 43 7.12 10.46 -3.35
N LEU A 44 6.25 9.49 -3.07
CA LEU A 44 4.79 9.69 -3.15
C LEU A 44 4.26 10.32 -1.87
N LYS A 45 3.31 11.27 -2.00
CA LYS A 45 2.64 11.90 -0.85
C LYS A 45 1.85 10.87 -0.04
N GLU A 46 1.32 9.86 -0.72
CA GLU A 46 0.63 8.73 -0.15
C GLU A 46 1.53 7.95 0.83
N THR A 47 2.83 7.84 0.56
CA THR A 47 3.79 7.21 1.47
C THR A 47 3.93 8.00 2.77
N GLU A 48 4.06 9.32 2.69
CA GLU A 48 4.12 10.19 3.88
C GLU A 48 2.82 10.11 4.70
N PHE A 49 1.66 10.13 4.04
CA PHE A 49 0.37 9.98 4.70
C PHE A 49 0.24 8.62 5.39
N PHE A 50 0.66 7.54 4.72
CA PHE A 50 0.63 6.20 5.31
C PHE A 50 1.49 6.15 6.58
N ILE A 51 2.75 6.62 6.53
CA ILE A 51 3.66 6.57 7.67
C ILE A 51 3.09 7.32 8.87
N ARG A 52 2.57 8.54 8.65
CA ARG A 52 1.96 9.35 9.71
C ARG A 52 0.76 8.66 10.34
N ASP A 53 -0.17 8.19 9.52
CA ASP A 53 -1.44 7.63 10.02
C ASP A 53 -1.19 6.23 10.65
N LYS A 54 -0.19 5.49 10.16
CA LYS A 54 0.26 4.20 10.70
C LYS A 54 0.74 4.34 12.14
N GLU A 55 1.59 5.31 12.45
CA GLU A 55 2.10 5.48 13.83
C GLU A 55 0.96 5.80 14.81
N ARG A 56 0.01 6.64 14.39
CA ARG A 56 -1.18 6.94 15.20
C ARG A 56 -2.07 5.72 15.41
N PHE A 57 -2.27 4.91 14.37
CA PHE A 57 -3.04 3.68 14.48
C PHE A 57 -2.36 2.63 15.36
N LYS A 58 -1.04 2.50 15.22
CA LYS A 58 -0.21 1.58 16.02
C LYS A 58 -0.29 1.93 17.51
N ALA A 59 -0.21 3.20 17.87
CA ALA A 59 -0.39 3.66 19.25
C ALA A 59 -1.78 3.29 19.79
N LEU A 60 -2.84 3.55 19.01
CA LEU A 60 -4.22 3.21 19.37
C LEU A 60 -4.41 1.70 19.64
N ILE A 61 -3.75 0.84 18.86
CA ILE A 61 -3.84 -0.60 19.04
C ILE A 61 -3.00 -1.09 20.23
N LEU A 62 -1.76 -0.63 20.37
CA LEU A 62 -0.84 -1.16 21.39
C LEU A 62 -1.12 -0.60 22.77
N GLU A 63 -1.40 0.70 22.87
CA GLU A 63 -1.54 1.40 24.15
C GLU A 63 -2.98 1.34 24.63
N GLU A 64 -3.93 1.67 23.77
CA GLU A 64 -5.36 1.71 24.15
C GLU A 64 -6.07 0.37 23.95
N LYS A 65 -5.43 -0.61 23.29
CA LYS A 65 -6.03 -1.91 22.94
C LYS A 65 -7.35 -1.75 22.16
N LYS A 66 -7.43 -0.71 21.33
CA LYS A 66 -8.61 -0.42 20.50
C LYS A 66 -8.29 -0.67 19.04
N TYR A 67 -9.27 -1.20 18.32
CA TYR A 67 -9.23 -1.28 16.87
C TYR A 67 -10.28 -0.34 16.28
N SER A 68 -9.85 0.52 15.36
CA SER A 68 -10.74 1.36 14.55
C SER A 68 -10.72 0.88 13.11
N ILE A 69 -11.86 0.35 12.67
CA ILE A 69 -12.03 -0.11 11.29
C ILE A 69 -11.86 1.02 10.28
N GLU A 70 -12.30 2.23 10.61
CA GLU A 70 -12.20 3.41 9.76
C GLU A 70 -10.73 3.80 9.54
N TYR A 71 -9.93 3.73 10.61
CA TYR A 71 -8.51 4.04 10.56
C TYR A 71 -7.73 2.98 9.76
N PHE A 72 -8.06 1.70 9.98
CA PHE A 72 -7.50 0.61 9.20
C PHE A 72 -7.85 0.73 7.71
N ASP A 73 -9.13 0.96 7.39
CA ASP A 73 -9.61 1.12 6.02
C ASP A 73 -8.97 2.32 5.31
N SER A 74 -8.71 3.41 6.03
CA SER A 74 -7.96 4.56 5.49
C SER A 74 -6.53 4.16 5.09
N LEU A 75 -5.83 3.41 5.93
CA LEU A 75 -4.47 2.92 5.63
C LEU A 75 -4.45 1.99 4.42
N VAL A 76 -5.43 1.08 4.33
CA VAL A 76 -5.62 0.20 3.16
C VAL A 76 -5.96 1.02 1.91
N GLY A 77 -6.77 2.06 2.06
CA GLY A 77 -7.10 3.01 0.99
C GLY A 77 -5.86 3.67 0.41
N THR A 78 -4.91 4.07 1.26
CA THR A 78 -3.63 4.63 0.82
C THR A 78 -2.80 3.64 0.00
N LEU A 79 -2.71 2.37 0.43
CA LEU A 79 -2.05 1.32 -0.36
C LEU A 79 -2.73 1.10 -1.72
N LYS A 80 -4.06 1.09 -1.76
CA LYS A 80 -4.83 0.99 -3.02
C LYS A 80 -4.57 2.20 -3.93
N GLY A 81 -4.45 3.40 -3.36
CA GLY A 81 -4.07 4.61 -4.08
C GLY A 81 -2.69 4.52 -4.73
N VAL A 82 -1.69 4.04 -4.00
CA VAL A 82 -0.34 3.80 -4.52
C VAL A 82 -0.35 2.79 -5.66
N LYS A 83 -1.11 1.69 -5.52
CA LYS A 83 -1.24 0.67 -6.57
C LYS A 83 -1.80 1.24 -7.87
N ILE A 84 -2.79 2.13 -7.78
CA ILE A 84 -3.35 2.80 -8.95
C ILE A 84 -2.29 3.70 -9.59
N ALA A 85 -1.50 4.42 -8.80
CA ALA A 85 -0.41 5.25 -9.30
C ALA A 85 0.68 4.44 -10.02
N GLU A 86 1.09 3.29 -9.46
CA GLU A 86 2.01 2.34 -10.10
C GLU A 86 1.49 1.92 -11.47
N LYS A 87 0.24 1.45 -11.52
CA LYS A 87 -0.37 0.97 -12.77
C LYS A 87 -0.44 2.06 -13.85
N ILE A 88 -0.82 3.28 -13.48
CA ILE A 88 -0.86 4.41 -14.43
C ILE A 88 0.54 4.71 -14.98
N GLN A 89 1.58 4.61 -14.15
CA GLN A 89 2.95 4.83 -14.59
C GLN A 89 3.43 3.73 -15.55
N GLU A 90 3.15 2.47 -15.24
CA GLU A 90 3.45 1.32 -16.11
C GLU A 90 2.76 1.44 -17.48
N ASP A 91 1.46 1.77 -17.48
CA ASP A 91 0.68 1.94 -18.71
C ASP A 91 1.26 3.06 -19.60
N LYS A 92 1.71 4.17 -19.00
CA LYS A 92 2.38 5.28 -19.71
C LYS A 92 3.70 4.84 -20.35
N ILE A 93 4.54 4.12 -19.61
CA ILE A 93 5.81 3.61 -20.11
C ILE A 93 5.57 2.64 -21.28
N GLN A 94 4.59 1.74 -21.13
CA GLN A 94 4.25 0.78 -22.17
C GLN A 94 3.74 1.45 -23.44
N ALA A 95 2.92 2.50 -23.31
CA ALA A 95 2.44 3.29 -24.44
C ALA A 95 3.61 3.97 -25.20
N GLN A 96 4.56 4.56 -24.48
CA GLN A 96 5.74 5.19 -25.08
C GLN A 96 6.61 4.17 -25.83
N LEU A 97 6.85 3.00 -25.25
CA LEU A 97 7.61 1.91 -25.90
C LEU A 97 6.92 1.42 -27.17
N ASN A 98 5.60 1.30 -27.17
CA ASN A 98 4.83 0.88 -28.34
C ASN A 98 4.88 1.93 -29.47
N MET A 99 4.82 3.23 -29.13
CA MET A 99 5.00 4.31 -30.10
C MET A 99 6.40 4.28 -30.73
N ALA A 100 7.45 4.14 -29.92
CA ALA A 100 8.84 4.07 -30.40
C ALA A 100 9.06 2.86 -31.33
N LYS A 101 8.52 1.69 -30.99
CA LYS A 101 8.57 0.48 -31.84
C LYS A 101 7.85 0.70 -33.18
N ASN A 102 6.69 1.36 -33.17
CA ASN A 102 5.93 1.62 -34.39
C ASN A 102 6.62 2.65 -35.30
N LEU A 103 7.28 3.66 -34.74
CA LEU A 103 8.09 4.62 -35.51
C LEU A 103 9.28 3.92 -36.20
N ASN A 104 10.00 3.05 -35.48
CA ASN A 104 11.12 2.29 -36.04
C ASN A 104 10.70 1.30 -37.14
N ARG A 105 9.46 0.81 -37.12
CA ARG A 105 8.91 -0.05 -38.18
C ARG A 105 8.50 0.71 -39.43
N ARG A 106 8.18 2.00 -39.32
CA ARG A 106 7.79 2.85 -40.46
C ARG A 106 8.98 3.43 -41.22
N ASN A 107 10.15 3.48 -40.57
CA ASN A 107 11.40 4.01 -41.14
C ASN A 107 12.33 2.92 -41.72
N ARG A 108 11.85 1.67 -41.83
CA ARG A 108 12.51 0.54 -42.48
C ARG A 108 11.71 0.13 -43.71
#